data_AF-A0A261GF38-F1
#
_entry.id   AF-A0A261GF38-F1
#
_cell.length_a   1.000
_cell.length_b   1.000
_cell.length_c   1.000
_cell.angle_alpha   90.00
_cell.angle_beta   90.00
_cell.angle_gamma   90.00
#
_symmetry.space_group_name_H-M   'P 1'
#
loop_
_entity.id
_entity.type
_entity.pdbx_description
1 polymer ?
#
loop_
_entity_poly.entity_id
_entity_poly.type
_entity_poly.pdbx_seq_one_letter_code
_entity_poly.pdbx_strand_id
1 'polypeptide(L)'
;PNYVGADAATISASMTGTFEYEPGDVREVPDFNVFFRHNATYPYYSDAIWYLTQMRRWGQIAEAHDDQWYHDVAASVYRPDLYMEAAQSLIDEGLASAEDFPMGSDGYRAPATLMDGIAYDGHTPNAY
;
A
#
# COMPACT_ATOMS: atom_id res chain seq x y z
N PRO A 1 -20.39 -4.34 -21.33
CA PRO A 1 -18.99 -4.66 -20.95
C PRO A 1 -18.01 -3.77 -21.73
N ASN A 2 -17.71 -2.57 -21.17
CA ASN A 2 -16.87 -1.57 -21.86
C ASN A 2 -15.49 -1.37 -21.19
N TYR A 3 -15.25 -2.03 -20.05
CA TYR A 3 -14.00 -1.91 -19.28
C TYR A 3 -13.38 -3.30 -19.07
N VAL A 4 -13.86 -4.06 -18.07
CA VAL A 4 -13.24 -5.34 -17.67
C VAL A 4 -13.62 -6.51 -18.60
N GLY A 5 -14.79 -6.47 -19.23
CA GLY A 5 -15.24 -7.54 -20.13
C GLY A 5 -15.73 -8.82 -19.44
N ALA A 6 -15.86 -8.83 -18.11
CA ALA A 6 -16.38 -9.95 -17.32
C ALA A 6 -17.84 -9.74 -16.89
N ASP A 7 -18.50 -10.84 -16.49
CA ASP A 7 -19.85 -10.81 -15.94
C ASP A 7 -19.87 -10.11 -14.55
N ALA A 8 -20.96 -9.39 -14.28
CA ALA A 8 -21.09 -8.63 -13.04
C ALA A 8 -21.09 -9.53 -11.79
N ALA A 9 -21.68 -10.73 -11.87
CA ALA A 9 -21.70 -11.67 -10.75
C ALA A 9 -20.30 -12.23 -10.44
N THR A 10 -19.47 -12.41 -11.48
CA THR A 10 -18.07 -12.81 -11.30
C THR A 10 -17.27 -11.72 -10.59
N ILE A 11 -17.48 -10.45 -10.94
CA ILE A 11 -16.80 -9.33 -10.30
C ILE A 11 -17.30 -9.15 -8.85
N SER A 12 -18.62 -9.22 -8.62
CA SER A 12 -19.20 -8.97 -7.31
C SER A 12 -18.72 -9.95 -6.24
N ALA A 13 -18.36 -11.18 -6.64
CA ALA A 13 -17.88 -12.24 -5.73
C ALA A 13 -16.64 -11.88 -4.90
N SER A 14 -15.89 -10.83 -5.27
CA SER A 14 -14.76 -10.32 -4.48
C SER A 14 -14.92 -8.87 -4.01
N MET A 15 -16.01 -8.20 -4.41
CA MET A 15 -16.22 -6.77 -4.16
C MET A 15 -17.14 -6.48 -2.98
N THR A 16 -17.89 -7.48 -2.49
CA THR A 16 -18.95 -7.28 -1.49
C THR A 16 -18.57 -7.76 -0.08
N GLY A 17 -17.29 -7.97 0.20
CA GLY A 17 -16.82 -8.30 1.54
C GLY A 17 -17.05 -9.76 1.96
N THR A 18 -17.29 -10.65 0.99
CA THR A 18 -17.27 -12.10 1.17
C THR A 18 -16.41 -12.72 0.08
N PHE A 19 -15.82 -13.89 0.36
CA PHE A 19 -15.04 -14.63 -0.63
C PHE A 19 -15.27 -16.14 -0.47
N GLU A 20 -15.40 -16.85 -1.59
CA GLU A 20 -15.51 -18.31 -1.64
C GLU A 20 -14.13 -18.91 -1.98
N TYR A 21 -13.51 -19.59 -1.03
CA TYR A 21 -12.15 -20.16 -1.20
C TYR A 21 -12.19 -21.52 -1.87
N GLU A 22 -13.20 -22.32 -1.55
CA GLU A 22 -13.51 -23.62 -2.12
C GLU A 22 -15.03 -23.73 -2.29
N PRO A 23 -15.54 -24.60 -3.17
CA PRO A 23 -16.98 -24.77 -3.34
C PRO A 23 -17.71 -25.02 -2.00
N GLY A 24 -18.51 -24.06 -1.57
CA GLY A 24 -19.25 -24.06 -0.31
C GLY A 24 -18.57 -23.42 0.91
N ASP A 25 -17.29 -23.03 0.82
CA ASP A 25 -16.55 -22.31 1.89
C ASP A 25 -16.57 -20.80 1.64
N VAL A 26 -17.69 -20.17 2.00
CA VAL A 26 -17.88 -18.72 1.92
C VAL A 26 -17.59 -18.08 3.27
N ARG A 27 -16.66 -17.12 3.29
CA ARG A 27 -16.26 -16.40 4.51
C ARG A 27 -16.48 -14.91 4.37
N GLU A 28 -16.84 -14.28 5.48
CA GLU A 28 -16.85 -12.81 5.57
C GLU A 28 -15.41 -12.30 5.62
N VAL A 29 -15.09 -11.43 4.67
CA VAL A 29 -13.80 -10.75 4.55
C VAL A 29 -14.09 -9.30 4.15
N PRO A 30 -14.62 -8.47 5.07
CA PRO A 30 -15.09 -7.12 4.74
C PRO A 30 -14.00 -6.22 4.18
N ASP A 31 -12.73 -6.53 4.44
CA ASP A 31 -11.54 -5.83 3.95
C ASP A 31 -10.80 -6.59 2.85
N PHE A 32 -11.48 -7.47 2.11
CA PHE A 32 -10.85 -8.17 0.98
C PHE A 32 -10.34 -7.19 -0.08
N ASN A 33 -11.12 -6.15 -0.39
CA ASN A 33 -10.70 -5.01 -1.18
C ASN A 33 -10.94 -3.71 -0.39
N VAL A 34 -9.87 -2.99 -0.07
CA VAL A 34 -9.93 -1.68 0.58
C VAL A 34 -9.40 -0.62 -0.37
N PHE A 35 -10.27 0.32 -0.76
CA PHE A 35 -9.92 1.35 -1.73
C PHE A 35 -9.50 2.68 -1.10
N PHE A 36 -9.76 2.90 0.19
CA PHE A 36 -9.48 4.20 0.81
C PHE A 36 -9.15 4.11 2.31
N ARG A 37 -9.97 3.37 3.08
CA ARG A 37 -9.78 3.21 4.53
C ARG A 37 -8.37 2.75 4.87
N HIS A 38 -7.95 3.02 6.11
CA HIS A 38 -6.63 2.63 6.62
C HIS A 38 -5.46 3.23 5.82
N ASN A 39 -5.70 4.39 5.20
CA ASN A 39 -4.75 5.09 4.34
C ASN A 39 -4.28 4.23 3.15
N ALA A 40 -5.16 3.39 2.60
CA ALA A 40 -4.82 2.44 1.53
C ALA A 40 -4.28 3.12 0.26
N THR A 41 -4.65 4.39 0.02
CA THR A 41 -4.22 5.16 -1.15
C THR A 41 -2.99 6.02 -0.91
N TYR A 42 -2.55 6.16 0.34
CA TYR A 42 -1.40 6.99 0.66
C TYR A 42 -0.11 6.28 0.22
N PRO A 43 0.72 6.90 -0.63
CA PRO A 43 1.91 6.25 -1.17
C PRO A 43 3.07 6.30 -0.16
N TYR A 44 3.08 5.36 0.79
CA TYR A 44 4.16 5.24 1.78
C TYR A 44 5.49 4.87 1.13
N TYR A 45 6.56 5.58 1.49
CA TYR A 45 7.94 5.25 1.11
C TYR A 45 8.33 3.84 1.54
N SER A 46 7.90 3.41 2.74
CA SER A 46 8.12 2.05 3.22
C SER A 46 7.57 0.99 2.25
N ASP A 47 6.44 1.24 1.60
CA ASP A 47 5.85 0.24 0.69
C ASP A 47 6.72 0.12 -0.58
N ALA A 48 7.21 1.25 -1.12
CA ALA A 48 8.19 1.27 -2.22
C ALA A 48 9.50 0.58 -1.86
N ILE A 49 10.04 0.89 -0.68
CA ILE A 49 11.30 0.33 -0.18
C ILE A 49 11.17 -1.18 0.00
N TRP A 50 10.05 -1.68 0.52
CA TRP A 50 9.81 -3.12 0.62
C TRP A 50 9.94 -3.82 -0.75
N TYR A 51 9.35 -3.25 -1.81
CA TYR A 51 9.48 -3.80 -3.16
C TYR A 51 10.94 -3.82 -3.61
N LEU A 52 11.68 -2.72 -3.40
CA LEU A 52 13.10 -2.66 -3.74
C LEU A 52 13.93 -3.70 -2.98
N THR A 53 13.67 -3.88 -1.67
CA THR A 53 14.30 -4.92 -0.85
C THR A 53 14.00 -6.32 -1.39
N GLN A 54 12.76 -6.62 -1.79
CA GLN A 54 12.43 -7.92 -2.40
C GLN A 54 13.07 -8.09 -3.78
N MET A 55 13.09 -7.05 -4.62
CA MET A 55 13.76 -7.08 -5.93
C MET A 55 15.26 -7.38 -5.80
N ARG A 56 15.92 -6.79 -4.80
CA ARG A 56 17.31 -7.10 -4.47
C ARG A 56 17.45 -8.53 -3.94
N ARG A 57 16.58 -8.97 -3.03
CA ARG A 57 16.57 -10.35 -2.48
C ARG A 57 16.46 -11.41 -3.58
N TRP A 58 15.67 -11.13 -4.62
CA TRP A 58 15.41 -12.06 -5.72
C TRP A 58 16.25 -11.78 -6.98
N GLY A 59 17.26 -10.90 -6.89
CA GLY A 59 18.26 -10.69 -7.95
C GLY A 59 17.78 -9.86 -9.15
N GLN A 60 16.65 -9.16 -9.04
CA GLN A 60 16.20 -8.18 -10.05
C GLN A 60 17.00 -6.87 -9.96
N ILE A 61 17.51 -6.54 -8.77
CA ILE A 61 18.54 -5.54 -8.54
C ILE A 61 19.80 -6.31 -8.12
N ALA A 62 20.82 -6.30 -8.97
CA ALA A 62 22.01 -7.14 -8.79
C ALA A 62 23.01 -6.50 -7.81
N GLU A 63 23.10 -5.18 -7.82
CA GLU A 63 24.02 -4.43 -6.98
C GLU A 63 23.50 -4.30 -5.55
N ALA A 64 24.44 -4.34 -4.60
CA ALA A 64 24.15 -3.90 -3.24
C ALA A 64 24.18 -2.38 -3.18
N HIS A 65 23.23 -1.80 -2.46
CA HIS A 65 23.11 -0.38 -2.23
C HIS A 65 22.97 -0.11 -0.73
N ASP A 66 23.41 1.07 -0.30
CA ASP A 66 23.18 1.53 1.08
C ASP A 66 21.71 1.90 1.30
N ASP A 67 21.30 2.10 2.56
CA ASP A 67 19.91 2.44 2.89
C ASP A 67 19.47 3.75 2.21
N GLN A 68 20.39 4.72 2.05
CA GLN A 68 20.08 6.02 1.44
C GLN A 68 19.60 5.87 -0.01
N TRP A 69 20.22 4.99 -0.79
CA TRP A 69 19.79 4.74 -2.16
C TRP A 69 18.33 4.29 -2.24
N TYR A 70 17.86 3.43 -1.32
CA TYR A 70 16.46 3.00 -1.31
C TYR A 70 15.52 4.17 -1.03
N HIS A 71 15.89 5.03 -0.08
CA HIS A 71 15.14 6.25 0.27
C HIS A 71 15.06 7.20 -0.92
N ASP A 72 16.17 7.44 -1.62
CA ASP A 72 16.23 8.33 -2.77
C ASP A 72 15.39 7.81 -3.95
N VAL A 73 15.47 6.51 -4.24
CA VAL A 73 14.68 5.88 -5.29
C VAL A 73 13.18 5.93 -4.95
N ALA A 74 12.82 5.59 -3.71
CA ALA A 74 11.43 5.67 -3.25
C ALA A 74 10.90 7.11 -3.35
N ALA A 75 11.67 8.10 -2.90
CA ALA A 75 11.31 9.52 -2.97
C ALA A 75 11.15 10.05 -4.39
N SER A 76 11.86 9.47 -5.36
CA SER A 76 11.75 9.87 -6.77
C SER A 76 10.44 9.45 -7.44
N VAL A 77 9.75 8.43 -6.91
CA VAL A 77 8.55 7.83 -7.52
C VAL A 77 7.31 7.96 -6.65
N TYR A 78 7.41 7.65 -5.36
CA TYR A 78 6.31 7.78 -4.42
C TYR A 78 6.25 9.24 -3.97
N ARG A 79 5.09 9.88 -4.15
CA ARG A 79 4.91 11.32 -3.89
C ARG A 79 3.84 11.58 -2.85
N PRO A 80 4.07 11.18 -1.58
CA PRO A 80 3.15 11.46 -0.48
C PRO A 80 2.96 12.96 -0.26
N ASP A 81 3.96 13.77 -0.60
CA ASP A 81 3.86 15.23 -0.58
C ASP A 81 2.74 15.76 -1.50
N LEU A 82 2.67 15.27 -2.75
CA LEU A 82 1.60 15.65 -3.68
C LEU A 82 0.24 15.11 -3.24
N TYR A 83 0.23 13.89 -2.68
CA TYR A 83 -1.00 13.32 -2.11
C TYR A 83 -1.53 14.21 -0.98
N MET A 84 -0.67 14.64 -0.05
CA MET A 84 -1.09 15.49 1.07
C MET A 84 -1.51 16.89 0.63
N GLU A 85 -0.88 17.45 -0.40
CA GLU A 85 -1.32 18.71 -1.00
C GLU A 85 -2.76 18.59 -1.55
N ALA A 86 -3.05 17.52 -2.29
CA ALA A 86 -4.40 17.27 -2.80
C ALA A 86 -5.40 17.00 -1.67
N ALA A 87 -5.01 16.22 -0.66
CA ALA A 87 -5.84 15.95 0.52
C ALA A 87 -6.18 17.25 1.26
N GLN A 88 -5.19 18.13 1.46
CA GLN A 88 -5.40 19.43 2.10
C GLN A 88 -6.38 20.31 1.30
N SER A 89 -6.28 20.34 -0.04
CA SER A 89 -7.25 21.05 -0.88
C SER A 89 -8.68 20.56 -0.66
N LEU A 90 -8.88 19.25 -0.57
CA LEU A 90 -10.21 18.67 -0.32
C LEU A 90 -10.75 18.99 1.08
N ILE A 91 -9.86 19.05 2.08
CA ILE A 91 -10.21 19.45 3.45
C ILE A 91 -10.62 20.92 3.49
N ASP A 92 -9.85 21.79 2.83
CA ASP A 92 -10.12 23.24 2.79
C ASP A 92 -11.46 23.54 2.09
N GLU A 93 -11.82 22.74 1.09
CA GLU A 93 -13.13 22.80 0.41
C GLU A 93 -14.28 22.15 1.20
N GLY A 94 -13.99 21.48 2.32
CA GLY A 94 -14.98 20.78 3.14
C GLY A 94 -15.50 19.49 2.51
N LEU A 95 -14.78 18.92 1.54
CA LEU A 95 -15.13 17.68 0.84
C LEU A 95 -14.58 16.42 1.52
N ALA A 96 -13.61 16.58 2.43
CA ALA A 96 -13.04 15.49 3.21
C ALA A 96 -12.67 15.95 4.63
N SER A 97 -12.52 15.00 5.56
CA SER A 97 -12.04 15.27 6.92
C SER A 97 -10.53 15.10 7.00
N ALA A 98 -9.86 15.86 7.88
CA ALA A 98 -8.45 15.63 8.20
C ALA A 98 -8.21 14.22 8.78
N GLU A 99 -9.21 13.61 9.41
CA GLU A 99 -9.14 12.25 9.95
C GLU A 99 -9.13 11.16 8.87
N ASP A 100 -9.50 11.51 7.63
CA ASP A 100 -9.51 10.57 6.51
C ASP A 100 -8.10 10.31 5.94
N PHE A 101 -7.10 11.07 6.39
CA PHE A 101 -5.74 11.06 5.85
C PHE A 101 -4.69 10.93 6.96
N PRO A 102 -3.47 10.44 6.65
CA PRO A 102 -2.41 10.31 7.63
C PRO A 102 -1.70 11.64 7.88
N MET A 103 -2.42 12.60 8.48
CA MET A 103 -1.90 13.93 8.79
C MET A 103 -0.65 13.83 9.69
N GLY A 104 0.42 14.52 9.28
CA GLY A 104 1.70 14.50 10.00
C GLY A 104 2.57 13.26 9.78
N SER A 105 2.18 12.37 8.86
CA SER A 105 3.02 11.26 8.40
C SER A 105 4.36 11.77 7.82
N ASP A 106 5.44 11.08 8.16
CA ASP A 106 6.77 11.24 7.55
C ASP A 106 6.92 10.47 6.23
N GLY A 107 5.85 9.80 5.79
CA GLY A 107 5.83 8.97 4.60
C GLY A 107 6.13 7.50 4.87
N TYR A 108 6.36 7.08 6.11
CA TYR A 108 6.69 5.70 6.46
C TYR A 108 5.60 5.05 7.31
N ARG A 109 5.38 3.75 7.09
CA ARG A 109 4.61 2.95 8.04
C ARG A 109 5.46 2.60 9.25
N ALA A 110 4.79 2.41 10.39
CA ALA A 110 5.43 1.82 11.55
C ALA A 110 6.00 0.41 11.23
N PRO A 111 7.10 0.00 11.87
CA PRO A 111 7.66 -1.33 11.69
C PRO A 111 6.63 -2.44 11.95
N ALA A 112 6.67 -3.50 11.17
CA ALA A 112 5.73 -4.61 11.25
C ALA A 112 6.42 -5.97 11.13
N THR A 113 5.97 -6.94 11.92
CA THR A 113 6.40 -8.34 11.77
C THR A 113 5.62 -8.99 10.63
N LEU A 114 6.32 -9.55 9.65
CA LEU A 114 5.72 -10.21 8.51
C LEU A 114 5.43 -11.69 8.81
N MET A 115 4.81 -12.38 7.84
CA MET A 115 4.36 -13.78 8.01
C MET A 115 5.49 -14.78 8.28
N ASP A 116 6.73 -14.43 7.90
CA ASP A 116 7.93 -15.22 8.20
C ASP A 116 8.50 -14.96 9.61
N GLY A 117 7.86 -14.09 10.40
CA GLY A 117 8.28 -13.72 11.75
C GLY A 117 9.40 -12.67 11.78
N ILE A 118 9.85 -12.16 10.64
CA ILE A 118 10.91 -11.15 10.56
C ILE A 118 10.27 -9.75 10.60
N ALA A 119 10.85 -8.87 11.41
CA ALA A 119 10.42 -7.47 11.49
C ALA A 119 10.95 -6.69 10.28
N TYR A 120 10.04 -6.02 9.58
CA TYR A 120 10.35 -5.09 8.51
C TYR A 120 10.22 -3.64 9.03
N ASP A 121 11.27 -2.85 8.84
CA ASP A 121 11.28 -1.40 9.05
C ASP A 121 11.79 -0.72 7.77
N GLY A 122 10.94 0.12 7.18
CA GLY A 122 11.27 0.85 5.96
C GLY A 122 12.41 1.85 6.13
N HIS A 123 12.76 2.24 7.36
CA HIS A 123 13.88 3.15 7.62
C HIS A 123 15.25 2.48 7.48
N THR A 124 15.32 1.16 7.69
CA THR A 124 16.57 0.38 7.68
C THR A 124 16.44 -0.85 6.77
N PRO A 125 16.27 -0.66 5.45
CA PRO A 125 15.98 -1.76 4.53
C PRO A 125 17.05 -2.85 4.49
N ASN A 126 18.32 -2.54 4.68
CA ASN A 126 19.38 -3.55 4.71
C ASN A 126 19.41 -4.39 6.01
N ALA A 127 18.60 -4.06 7.02
CA ALA A 127 18.47 -4.85 8.25
C ALA A 127 17.43 -5.99 8.14
N TYR A 128 16.63 -6.00 7.08
CA TYR A 128 15.63 -7.03 6.77
C TYR A 128 16.21 -8.12 5.85
#